data_AF-A0A1Y4UIS0-F1
#
_entry.id   AF-A0A1Y4UIS0-F1
#
_cell.length_a   1.000
_cell.length_b   1.000
_cell.length_c   1.000
_cell.angle_alpha   90.00
_cell.angle_beta   90.00
_cell.angle_gamma   90.00
#
_symmetry.space_group_name_H-M   'P 1'
#
loop_
_entity.id
_entity.type
_entity.pdbx_description
1 polymer ?
#
loop_
_entity_poly.entity_id
_entity_poly.type
_entity_poly.pdbx_seq_one_letter_code
_entity_poly.pdbx_strand_id
1 'polypeptide(L)'
;MSVKNKRYYNSFRKISPLKFTEEERKDSTLSKDIEKIEKKYDKLNKKHSKIPKKKTAKINHYFDLNTGTNKVRLYFEETEKQKPNSKIYTNVKSIPKRFFRNKINNELSKYEKDNTALEATTTSEKIIETTSKHTKNTFHSHSLRQYKNFEKAEKETIKAEIDYIYKKDIKKIPQNIKILFLKCIKKGL
;
A
#
# COMPACT_ATOMS: atom_id res chain seq x y z
N MET A 1 -16.33 26.00 6.03
CA MET A 1 -15.98 24.96 7.04
C MET A 1 -15.30 23.79 6.33
N SER A 2 -13.99 23.60 6.51
CA SER A 2 -13.23 22.52 5.86
C SER A 2 -13.52 21.21 6.58
N VAL A 3 -14.36 20.38 5.98
CA VAL A 3 -14.56 18.98 6.40
C VAL A 3 -13.30 18.22 6.00
N LYS A 4 -12.26 18.34 6.83
CA LYS A 4 -11.08 17.49 6.71
C LYS A 4 -11.56 16.04 6.87
N ASN A 5 -11.49 15.29 5.79
CA ASN A 5 -11.70 13.85 5.71
C ASN A 5 -10.97 13.14 6.85
N LYS A 6 -11.63 13.00 8.01
CA LYS A 6 -11.26 12.05 9.03
C LYS A 6 -11.61 10.69 8.44
N ARG A 7 -10.62 10.02 7.84
CA ARG A 7 -10.74 8.59 7.55
C ARG A 7 -11.00 7.90 8.88
N TYR A 8 -12.26 7.56 9.14
CA TYR A 8 -12.65 6.79 10.31
C TYR A 8 -12.05 5.38 10.17
N TYR A 9 -10.85 5.19 10.67
CA TYR A 9 -10.46 3.85 11.12
C TYR A 9 -11.16 3.67 12.47
N ASN A 10 -12.34 3.05 12.43
CA ASN A 10 -13.09 2.66 13.62
C ASN A 10 -12.20 1.78 14.51
N SER A 11 -11.71 2.35 15.60
CA SER A 11 -10.65 1.77 16.43
C SER A 11 -11.11 0.67 17.40
N PHE A 12 -12.38 0.24 17.39
CA PHE A 12 -12.90 -0.69 18.41
C PHE A 12 -13.91 -1.76 17.96
N ARG A 13 -13.99 -2.09 16.66
CA ARG A 13 -14.63 -3.33 16.23
C ARG A 13 -13.78 -4.01 15.17
N LYS A 14 -13.56 -5.32 15.34
CA LYS A 14 -13.07 -6.23 14.29
C LYS A 14 -14.02 -6.11 13.10
N ILE A 15 -13.72 -5.22 12.15
CA ILE A 15 -14.55 -5.05 10.95
C ILE A 15 -13.61 -5.15 9.77
N SER A 16 -13.67 -6.30 9.11
CA SER A 16 -13.33 -6.41 7.70
C SER A 16 -14.17 -5.35 6.94
N PRO A 17 -13.58 -4.53 6.06
CA PRO A 17 -14.31 -3.61 5.22
C PRO A 17 -15.34 -4.35 4.33
N LEU A 18 -15.15 -5.65 4.07
CA LEU A 18 -16.20 -6.54 3.60
C LEU A 18 -17.11 -7.03 4.74
N LYS A 19 -18.40 -6.67 4.69
CA LYS A 19 -19.44 -7.28 5.52
C LYS A 19 -20.03 -8.47 4.78
N PHE A 20 -19.89 -9.67 5.35
CA PHE A 20 -20.45 -10.90 4.80
C PHE A 20 -21.88 -11.11 5.31
N THR A 21 -22.78 -11.57 4.45
CA THR A 21 -24.14 -11.97 4.85
C THR A 21 -24.13 -13.36 5.49
N GLU A 22 -25.17 -13.69 6.25
CA GLU A 22 -25.29 -15.03 6.86
C GLU A 22 -25.41 -16.13 5.81
N GLU A 23 -26.04 -15.83 4.67
CA GLU A 23 -26.14 -16.72 3.51
C GLU A 23 -24.75 -17.04 2.93
N GLU A 24 -23.91 -16.02 2.75
CA GLU A 24 -22.54 -16.18 2.24
C GLU A 24 -21.65 -17.00 3.19
N ARG A 25 -21.93 -16.96 4.49
CA ARG A 25 -21.20 -17.76 5.51
C ARG A 25 -21.62 -19.23 5.51
N LYS A 26 -22.88 -19.53 5.17
CA LYS A 26 -23.41 -20.89 5.06
C LYS A 26 -22.97 -21.58 3.76
N ASP A 27 -22.65 -20.81 2.72
CA ASP A 27 -22.10 -21.31 1.47
C ASP A 27 -20.74 -22.00 1.66
N SER A 28 -20.68 -23.33 1.55
CA SER A 28 -19.46 -24.12 1.77
C SER A 28 -18.30 -23.74 0.83
N THR A 29 -18.62 -23.24 -0.37
CA THR A 29 -17.62 -22.82 -1.38
C THR A 29 -16.96 -21.48 -1.05
N LEU A 30 -17.69 -20.56 -0.38
CA LEU A 30 -17.23 -19.22 -0.03
C LEU A 30 -16.77 -19.12 1.42
N SER A 31 -17.31 -19.94 2.31
CA SER A 31 -17.01 -19.99 3.75
C SER A 31 -15.51 -20.07 4.04
N LYS A 32 -14.78 -20.94 3.32
CA LYS A 32 -13.31 -21.05 3.45
C LYS A 32 -12.56 -19.77 3.10
N ASP A 33 -13.05 -19.00 2.14
CA ASP A 33 -12.42 -17.74 1.73
C ASP A 33 -12.77 -16.60 2.69
N ILE A 34 -14.01 -16.60 3.22
CA ILE A 34 -14.44 -15.69 4.29
C ILE A 34 -13.55 -15.85 5.53
N GLU A 35 -13.34 -17.08 6.01
CA GLU A 35 -12.44 -17.33 7.14
C GLU A 35 -11.01 -16.82 6.89
N LYS A 36 -10.50 -16.99 5.66
CA LYS A 36 -9.16 -16.48 5.31
C LYS A 36 -9.12 -14.97 5.40
N ILE A 37 -10.16 -14.29 4.92
CA ILE A 37 -10.26 -12.83 4.99
C ILE A 37 -10.28 -12.38 6.45
N GLU A 38 -11.14 -12.98 7.30
CA GLU A 38 -11.20 -12.67 8.74
C GLU A 38 -9.85 -12.87 9.44
N LYS A 39 -9.18 -14.01 9.20
CA LYS A 39 -7.83 -14.30 9.72
C LYS A 39 -6.80 -13.27 9.25
N LYS A 40 -6.88 -12.78 8.01
CA LYS A 40 -5.98 -11.74 7.50
C LYS A 40 -6.28 -10.37 8.11
N TYR A 41 -7.55 -10.04 8.37
CA TYR A 41 -7.93 -8.83 9.10
C TYR A 41 -7.41 -8.82 10.53
N ASP A 42 -7.50 -9.94 11.23
CA ASP A 42 -6.90 -10.08 12.56
C ASP A 42 -5.39 -9.86 12.52
N LYS A 43 -4.70 -10.39 11.50
CA LYS A 43 -3.26 -10.15 11.30
C LYS A 43 -2.97 -8.69 10.96
N LEU A 44 -3.79 -8.03 10.15
CA LEU A 44 -3.65 -6.61 9.81
C LEU A 44 -3.77 -5.76 11.08
N ASN A 45 -4.82 -5.99 11.89
CA ASN A 45 -5.04 -5.28 13.15
C ASN A 45 -3.87 -5.49 14.13
N LYS A 46 -3.37 -6.73 14.26
CA LYS A 46 -2.18 -7.05 15.09
C LYS A 46 -0.90 -6.38 14.59
N LYS A 47 -0.79 -6.07 13.29
CA LYS A 47 0.38 -5.35 12.75
C LYS A 47 0.20 -3.83 12.86
N HIS A 48 -1.01 -3.33 12.69
CA HIS A 48 -1.36 -1.93 12.90
C HIS A 48 -1.06 -1.51 14.34
N SER A 49 -1.43 -2.33 15.33
CA SER A 49 -1.14 -2.04 16.75
C SER A 49 0.35 -1.97 17.09
N LYS A 50 1.23 -2.55 16.24
CA LYS A 50 2.68 -2.50 16.40
C LYS A 50 3.32 -1.28 15.76
N ILE A 51 2.57 -0.46 15.02
CA ILE A 51 3.07 0.80 14.47
C ILE A 51 3.42 1.72 15.65
N PRO A 52 4.62 2.32 15.66
CA PRO A 52 5.08 3.07 16.82
C PRO A 52 4.30 4.39 16.90
N LYS A 53 3.88 4.76 18.10
CA LYS A 53 3.13 6.01 18.37
C LYS A 53 4.04 7.10 18.92
N LYS A 54 3.66 8.37 18.74
CA LYS A 54 4.27 9.55 19.34
C LYS A 54 3.20 10.33 20.11
N LYS A 55 3.59 10.92 21.23
CA LYS A 55 2.77 11.90 21.94
C LYS A 55 3.01 13.26 21.30
N THR A 56 1.97 13.85 20.72
CA THR A 56 2.00 15.19 20.15
C THR A 56 1.19 16.12 21.02
N ALA A 57 1.79 17.21 21.47
CA ALA A 57 1.07 18.27 22.16
C ALA A 57 0.08 18.92 21.19
N LYS A 58 -1.19 18.99 21.60
CA LYS A 58 -2.24 19.73 20.92
C LYS A 58 -2.82 20.76 21.87
N ILE A 59 -3.30 21.84 21.26
CA ILE A 59 -3.86 22.99 21.96
C ILE A 59 -5.38 22.92 21.78
N ASN A 60 -6.13 22.84 22.88
CA ASN A 60 -7.58 23.00 22.88
C ASN A 60 -7.92 24.38 23.43
N HIS A 61 -8.62 25.16 22.61
CA HIS A 61 -9.22 26.43 23.00
C HIS A 61 -10.67 26.16 23.41
N TYR A 62 -11.07 26.60 24.60
CA TYR A 62 -12.44 26.53 25.08
C TYR A 62 -12.85 27.87 25.66
N PHE A 63 -14.09 28.28 25.39
CA PHE A 63 -14.66 29.52 25.88
C PHE A 63 -15.47 29.21 27.14
N ASP A 64 -15.07 29.79 28.27
CA ASP A 64 -15.81 29.62 29.52
C ASP A 64 -16.86 30.72 29.63
N LEU A 65 -18.12 30.35 29.40
CA LEU A 65 -19.28 31.24 29.43
C LEU A 65 -19.44 31.96 30.78
N ASN A 66 -19.08 31.29 31.88
CA ASN A 66 -19.22 31.84 33.23
C ASN A 66 -18.21 32.95 33.54
N THR A 67 -17.00 32.86 32.98
CA THR A 67 -15.93 33.85 33.20
C THR A 67 -15.75 34.81 32.03
N GLY A 68 -16.44 34.58 30.90
CA GLY A 68 -16.31 35.37 29.67
C GLY A 68 -14.92 35.28 29.03
N THR A 69 -14.08 34.34 29.46
CA THR A 69 -12.67 34.26 29.08
C THR A 69 -12.39 33.03 28.23
N ASN A 70 -11.52 33.21 27.23
CA ASN A 70 -10.94 32.10 26.48
C ASN A 70 -9.88 31.41 27.34
N LYS A 71 -10.04 30.10 27.55
CA LYS A 71 -9.03 29.28 28.19
C LYS A 71 -8.38 28.34 27.19
N VAL A 72 -7.09 28.09 27.42
CA VAL A 72 -6.26 27.23 26.58
C VAL A 72 -5.76 26.07 27.42
N ARG A 73 -6.05 24.84 26.99
CA ARG A 73 -5.53 23.61 27.61
C ARG A 73 -4.62 22.88 26.64
N LEU A 74 -3.39 22.60 27.09
CA LEU A 74 -2.48 21.69 26.41
C LEU A 74 -2.81 20.25 26.81
N TYR A 75 -2.94 19.37 25.83
CA TYR A 75 -3.07 17.93 26.04
C TYR A 75 -2.20 17.18 25.05
N PHE A 76 -1.72 16.01 25.46
CA PHE A 76 -0.88 15.17 24.62
C PHE A 76 -1.73 14.07 23.99
N GLU A 77 -1.91 14.14 22.67
CA GLU A 77 -2.59 13.10 21.91
C GLU A 77 -1.57 12.07 21.40
N GLU A 78 -1.88 10.80 21.55
CA GLU A 78 -1.10 9.73 20.93
C GLU A 78 -1.45 9.62 19.45
N THR A 79 -0.55 10.11 18.59
CA THR A 79 -0.66 9.99 17.14
C THR A 79 0.34 8.96 16.62
N GLU A 80 0.01 8.29 15.52
CA GLU A 80 0.94 7.37 14.87
C GLU A 80 2.19 8.12 14.39
N LYS A 81 3.37 7.53 14.59
CA LYS A 81 4.59 8.07 14.00
C LYS A 81 4.48 7.91 12.49
N GLN A 82 4.86 8.97 11.77
CA GLN A 82 4.98 8.88 10.33
C GLN A 82 6.17 7.98 9.97
N LYS A 83 6.04 7.27 8.84
CA LYS A 83 7.12 6.47 8.27
C LYS A 83 8.36 7.34 8.11
N PRO A 84 9.53 6.93 8.64
CA PRO A 84 10.75 7.71 8.48
C PRO A 84 11.11 7.81 6.99
N ASN A 85 11.38 9.03 6.53
CA ASN A 85 11.78 9.26 5.14
C ASN A 85 13.12 8.55 4.87
N SER A 86 13.18 7.76 3.81
CA SER A 86 14.45 7.19 3.36
C SER A 86 15.23 8.24 2.55
N LYS A 87 16.56 8.21 2.67
CA LYS A 87 17.46 9.04 1.84
C LYS A 87 17.27 8.78 0.32
N ILE A 88 16.72 7.62 -0.04
CA ILE A 88 16.41 7.30 -1.44
C ILE A 88 15.20 8.09 -1.93
N TYR A 89 14.17 8.29 -1.10
CA TYR A 89 13.00 9.10 -1.49
C TYR A 89 13.35 10.58 -1.71
N THR A 90 14.33 11.12 -0.98
CA THR A 90 14.86 12.48 -1.26
C THR A 90 15.65 12.49 -2.56
N ASN A 91 16.51 11.48 -2.79
CA ASN A 91 17.34 11.42 -3.99
C ASN A 91 16.52 11.19 -5.27
N VAL A 92 15.48 10.33 -5.25
CA VAL A 92 14.61 10.13 -6.42
C VAL A 92 13.82 11.39 -6.78
N LYS A 93 13.41 12.18 -5.77
CA LYS A 93 12.78 13.49 -6.00
C LYS A 93 13.78 14.55 -6.47
N SER A 94 15.05 14.45 -6.09
CA SER A 94 16.10 15.38 -6.49
C SER A 94 16.80 15.01 -7.80
N ILE A 95 16.63 13.77 -8.30
CA ILE A 95 17.10 13.39 -9.63
C ILE A 95 16.28 14.18 -10.65
N PRO A 96 16.91 15.04 -11.47
CA PRO A 96 16.19 15.75 -12.51
C PRO A 96 15.52 14.74 -13.44
N LYS A 97 14.25 14.95 -13.79
CA LYS A 97 13.51 14.11 -14.75
C LYS A 97 14.28 13.87 -16.06
N ARG A 98 15.14 14.84 -16.43
CA ARG A 98 16.07 14.77 -17.57
C ARG A 98 17.00 13.55 -17.52
N PHE A 99 17.45 13.12 -16.33
CA PHE A 99 18.37 11.99 -16.20
C PHE A 99 17.70 10.65 -16.57
N PHE A 100 16.46 10.43 -16.12
CA PHE A 100 15.66 9.26 -16.52
C PHE A 100 15.30 9.28 -18.00
N ARG A 101 14.91 10.44 -18.53
CA ARG A 101 14.61 10.62 -19.96
C ARG A 101 15.84 10.31 -20.83
N ASN A 102 17.01 10.81 -20.45
CA ASN A 102 18.26 10.50 -21.14
C ASN A 102 18.61 9.01 -21.05
N LYS A 103 18.39 8.36 -19.90
CA LYS A 103 18.66 6.92 -19.76
C LYS A 103 17.77 6.07 -20.67
N ILE A 104 16.46 6.36 -20.71
CA ILE A 104 15.50 5.66 -21.58
C ILE A 104 15.83 5.91 -23.06
N ASN A 105 16.12 7.16 -23.43
CA ASN A 105 16.52 7.50 -24.80
C ASN A 105 17.85 6.82 -25.20
N ASN A 106 18.80 6.70 -24.28
CA ASN A 106 20.07 6.01 -24.53
C ASN A 106 19.89 4.49 -24.64
N GLU A 107 18.97 3.89 -23.90
CA GLU A 107 18.62 2.47 -24.04
C GLU A 107 17.89 2.20 -25.35
N LEU A 108 16.93 3.04 -25.75
CA LEU A 108 16.27 2.96 -27.07
C LEU A 108 17.26 3.16 -28.23
N SER A 109 18.15 4.16 -28.12
CA SER A 109 19.20 4.41 -29.11
C SER A 109 20.23 3.27 -29.20
N LYS A 110 20.34 2.39 -28.20
CA LYS A 110 21.20 1.20 -28.26
C LYS A 110 20.55 0.07 -29.06
N TYR A 111 19.23 -0.05 -29.04
CA TYR A 111 18.50 -1.04 -29.85
C TYR A 111 18.31 -0.58 -31.30
N GLU A 112 18.40 0.73 -31.57
CA GLU A 112 18.33 1.29 -32.93
C GLU A 112 19.70 1.41 -33.61
N LYS A 113 20.80 1.38 -32.85
CA LYS A 113 22.17 1.49 -33.37
C LYS A 113 22.94 0.18 -33.16
N ASP A 114 22.66 -0.79 -34.00
CA ASP A 114 23.67 -1.81 -34.31
C ASP A 114 24.90 -1.09 -34.87
N ASN A 115 26.08 -1.30 -34.24
CA ASN A 115 27.44 -0.94 -34.68
C ASN A 115 28.21 0.18 -33.92
N THR A 116 28.28 0.19 -32.59
CA THR A 116 29.42 0.84 -31.88
C THR A 116 30.04 -0.06 -30.80
N ALA A 117 30.81 -1.07 -31.24
CA ALA A 117 31.51 -2.00 -30.37
C ALA A 117 32.67 -1.37 -29.53
N LEU A 118 33.03 -0.11 -29.78
CA LEU A 118 34.17 0.56 -29.15
C LEU A 118 33.81 1.40 -27.90
N GLU A 119 32.52 1.74 -27.70
CA GLU A 119 32.06 2.57 -26.56
C GLU A 119 31.44 1.74 -25.40
N ALA A 120 31.28 0.43 -25.59
CA ALA A 120 30.69 -0.47 -24.60
C ALA A 120 31.66 -0.80 -23.44
N THR A 121 32.97 -0.73 -23.67
CA THR A 121 33.98 -1.08 -22.67
C THR A 121 34.09 -0.02 -21.57
N THR A 122 34.09 1.27 -21.92
CA THR A 122 34.18 2.38 -20.94
C THR A 122 32.88 2.69 -20.21
N THR A 123 31.74 2.17 -20.69
CA THR A 123 30.46 2.25 -19.97
C THR A 123 30.31 1.14 -18.92
N SER A 124 30.98 0.00 -19.09
CA SER A 124 30.94 -1.12 -18.14
C SER A 124 31.68 -0.84 -16.83
N GLU A 125 32.78 -0.09 -16.86
CA GLU A 125 33.53 0.31 -15.65
C GLU A 125 32.72 1.21 -14.72
N LYS A 126 31.93 2.15 -15.28
CA LYS A 126 31.00 2.98 -14.50
C LYS A 126 29.83 2.20 -13.90
N ILE A 127 29.49 1.04 -14.46
CA ILE A 127 28.41 0.19 -13.95
C ILE A 127 28.87 -0.60 -12.72
N ILE A 128 30.14 -1.00 -12.68
CA ILE A 128 30.69 -1.74 -11.54
C ILE A 128 30.75 -0.86 -10.27
N GLU A 129 31.15 0.42 -10.37
CA GLU A 129 31.16 1.35 -9.23
C GLU A 129 29.78 1.64 -8.63
N THR A 130 28.69 1.44 -9.39
CA THR A 130 27.33 1.69 -8.90
C THR A 130 26.75 0.56 -8.03
N THR A 131 27.34 -0.64 -8.05
CA THR A 131 26.84 -1.79 -7.26
C THR A 131 27.34 -1.81 -5.80
N SER A 132 28.44 -1.11 -5.50
CA SER A 132 29.06 -1.11 -4.16
C SER A 132 28.33 -0.27 -3.10
N LYS A 133 27.40 0.61 -3.49
CA LYS A 133 26.73 1.56 -2.56
C LYS A 133 25.52 1.00 -1.78
N HIS A 134 25.38 -0.32 -1.63
CA HIS A 134 24.21 -0.92 -0.94
C HIS A 134 24.41 -1.25 0.55
N THR A 135 25.56 -0.93 1.14
CA THR A 135 25.76 -1.04 2.58
C THR A 135 25.58 0.33 3.23
N LYS A 136 24.44 0.57 3.89
CA LYS A 136 24.30 1.42 5.10
C LYS A 136 22.83 1.77 5.33
N ASN A 137 22.21 1.06 6.27
CA ASN A 137 21.45 1.62 7.41
C ASN A 137 20.59 0.52 8.05
N THR A 138 21.20 -0.36 8.86
CA THR A 138 20.50 -1.37 9.68
C THR A 138 19.47 -0.74 10.62
N PHE A 139 19.78 0.44 11.18
CA PHE A 139 18.86 1.22 12.01
C PHE A 139 17.61 1.69 11.25
N HIS A 140 17.79 2.10 9.99
CA HIS A 140 16.68 2.52 9.13
C HIS A 140 15.84 1.33 8.65
N SER A 141 16.46 0.19 8.35
CA SER A 141 15.72 -1.02 7.99
C SER A 141 14.89 -1.55 9.17
N HIS A 142 15.40 -1.46 10.40
CA HIS A 142 14.68 -1.84 11.61
C HIS A 142 13.48 -0.94 11.88
N SER A 143 13.66 0.39 11.81
CA SER A 143 12.55 1.35 12.00
C SER A 143 11.46 1.22 10.93
N LEU A 144 11.81 0.84 9.69
CA LEU A 144 10.84 0.60 8.61
C LEU A 144 10.13 -0.76 8.71
N ARG A 145 10.63 -1.71 9.51
CA ARG A 145 10.12 -3.10 9.54
C ARG A 145 8.64 -3.17 9.87
N GLN A 146 8.19 -2.43 10.89
CA GLN A 146 6.79 -2.41 11.32
C GLN A 146 5.86 -1.89 10.21
N TYR A 147 6.24 -0.78 9.57
CA TYR A 147 5.49 -0.20 8.45
C TYR A 147 5.42 -1.14 7.24
N LYS A 148 6.56 -1.75 6.84
CA LYS A 148 6.59 -2.73 5.74
C LYS A 148 5.71 -3.94 6.03
N ASN A 149 5.73 -4.43 7.27
CA ASN A 149 4.92 -5.56 7.68
C ASN A 149 3.43 -5.24 7.61
N PHE A 150 3.04 -4.03 8.03
CA PHE A 150 1.68 -3.52 7.93
C PHE A 150 1.24 -3.39 6.47
N GLU A 151 2.01 -2.70 5.62
CA GLU A 151 1.76 -2.57 4.17
C GLU A 151 1.62 -3.96 3.50
N LYS A 152 2.44 -4.94 3.91
CA LYS A 152 2.33 -6.32 3.40
C LYS A 152 1.02 -6.97 3.83
N ALA A 153 0.58 -6.78 5.08
CA ALA A 153 -0.73 -7.30 5.51
C ALA A 153 -1.88 -6.63 4.76
N GLU A 154 -1.83 -5.31 4.53
CA GLU A 154 -2.84 -4.61 3.74
C GLU A 154 -2.94 -5.16 2.32
N LYS A 155 -1.80 -5.40 1.66
CA LYS A 155 -1.80 -6.02 0.33
C LYS A 155 -2.38 -7.44 0.36
N GLU A 156 -2.06 -8.21 1.40
CA GLU A 156 -2.59 -9.56 1.57
C GLU A 156 -4.10 -9.57 1.84
N THR A 157 -4.64 -8.62 2.61
CA THR A 157 -6.09 -8.49 2.85
C THR A 157 -6.80 -8.07 1.58
N ILE A 158 -6.32 -7.02 0.90
CA ILE A 158 -6.90 -6.55 -0.37
C ILE A 158 -6.94 -7.67 -1.41
N LYS A 159 -5.84 -8.44 -1.54
CA LYS A 159 -5.80 -9.58 -2.45
C LYS A 159 -6.87 -10.61 -2.12
N ALA A 160 -7.05 -10.96 -0.85
CA ALA A 160 -8.06 -11.95 -0.46
C ALA A 160 -9.49 -11.46 -0.71
N GLU A 161 -9.75 -10.16 -0.51
CA GLU A 161 -11.06 -9.58 -0.82
C GLU A 161 -11.36 -9.59 -2.31
N ILE A 162 -10.38 -9.22 -3.14
CA ILE A 162 -10.52 -9.28 -4.60
C ILE A 162 -10.78 -10.72 -5.04
N ASP A 163 -10.01 -11.69 -4.53
CA ASP A 163 -10.20 -13.11 -4.84
C ASP A 163 -11.61 -13.59 -4.45
N TYR A 164 -12.14 -13.14 -3.31
CA TYR A 164 -13.50 -13.45 -2.87
C TYR A 164 -14.57 -12.83 -3.76
N ILE A 165 -14.47 -11.53 -4.05
CA ILE A 165 -15.41 -10.82 -4.93
C ILE A 165 -15.43 -11.50 -6.31
N TYR A 166 -14.26 -11.79 -6.86
CA TYR A 166 -14.12 -12.48 -8.14
C TYR A 166 -14.82 -13.84 -8.15
N LYS A 167 -14.61 -14.67 -7.13
CA LYS A 167 -15.27 -15.97 -7.00
C LYS A 167 -16.79 -15.85 -6.84
N LYS A 168 -17.23 -14.87 -6.05
CA LYS A 168 -18.65 -14.56 -5.86
C LYS A 168 -19.31 -14.17 -7.18
N ASP A 169 -18.65 -13.33 -7.98
CA ASP A 169 -19.17 -12.90 -9.28
C ASP A 169 -19.19 -14.04 -10.30
N ILE A 170 -18.16 -14.90 -10.33
CA ILE A 170 -18.17 -16.12 -11.16
C ILE A 170 -19.36 -17.02 -10.82
N LYS A 171 -19.73 -17.15 -9.54
CA LYS A 171 -20.87 -17.98 -9.10
C LYS A 171 -22.20 -17.44 -9.62
N LYS A 172 -22.35 -16.11 -9.72
CA LYS A 172 -23.57 -15.47 -10.22
C LYS A 172 -23.76 -15.65 -11.73
N ILE A 173 -22.68 -15.81 -12.50
CA ILE A 173 -22.78 -15.99 -13.95
C ILE A 173 -23.44 -17.35 -14.24
N PRO A 174 -24.61 -17.38 -14.91
CA PRO A 174 -25.31 -18.62 -15.22
C PRO A 174 -24.49 -19.50 -16.17
N GLN A 175 -24.61 -20.82 -16.00
CA GLN A 175 -23.81 -21.80 -16.74
C GLN A 175 -23.99 -21.68 -18.26
N ASN A 176 -25.21 -21.38 -18.72
CA ASN A 176 -25.51 -21.19 -20.14
C ASN A 176 -24.70 -20.03 -20.76
N ILE A 177 -24.52 -18.92 -20.02
CA ILE A 177 -23.71 -17.79 -20.50
C ILE A 177 -22.23 -18.18 -20.56
N LYS A 178 -21.72 -18.97 -19.62
CA LYS A 178 -20.33 -19.49 -19.66
C LYS A 178 -20.11 -20.39 -20.87
N ILE A 179 -21.06 -21.29 -21.13
CA ILE A 179 -21.00 -22.20 -22.28
C ILE A 179 -21.06 -21.41 -23.58
N LEU A 180 -21.95 -20.41 -23.69
CA LEU A 180 -22.04 -19.54 -24.85
C LEU A 180 -20.75 -18.74 -25.06
N PHE A 181 -20.17 -18.17 -24.00
CA PHE A 181 -18.92 -17.43 -24.08
C PHE A 181 -17.74 -18.31 -24.53
N LEU A 182 -17.62 -19.52 -23.97
CA LEU A 182 -16.62 -20.51 -24.41
C LEU A 182 -16.86 -20.97 -25.86
N LYS A 183 -18.12 -21.09 -26.27
CA LYS A 183 -18.49 -21.43 -27.65
C LYS A 183 -18.15 -20.30 -28.60
N CYS A 184 -18.33 -19.03 -28.21
CA CYS A 184 -17.91 -17.85 -28.96
C CYS A 184 -16.38 -17.76 -29.05
N ILE A 185 -15.64 -17.99 -27.96
CA ILE A 185 -14.16 -18.03 -28.01
C ILE A 185 -13.67 -19.16 -28.93
N LYS A 186 -14.27 -20.36 -28.83
CA LYS A 186 -13.90 -21.50 -29.70
C LYS A 186 -14.31 -21.33 -31.15
N LYS A 187 -15.35 -20.54 -31.43
CA LYS A 187 -15.83 -20.28 -32.79
C LYS A 187 -15.14 -19.07 -33.46
N GLY A 188 -14.32 -18.31 -32.73
CA GLY A 188 -13.94 -16.96 -33.18
C GLY A 188 -15.16 -16.02 -33.11
N LEU A 189 -15.04 -14.75 -32.72
CA LEU A 189 -14.64 -13.69 -33.65
C LEU A 189 -14.18 -14.18 -35.03
#